data_AF-L1I448-F1
#
_entry.id   AF-L1I448-F1
#
_cell.length_a   1.000
_cell.length_b   1.000
_cell.length_c   1.000
_cell.angle_alpha   90.00
_cell.angle_beta   90.00
_cell.angle_gamma   90.00
#
_symmetry.space_group_name_H-M   'P 1'
#
loop_
_entity.id
_entity.type
_entity.pdbx_description
1 polymer ?
#
loop_
_entity_poly.entity_id
_entity_poly.type
_entity_poly.pdbx_seq_one_letter_code
_entity_poly.pdbx_strand_id
1 'polypeptide(L)'
;MASNSVNNGNMEQSHCVGNIGGGMMMPIVLQKVEEMTTRFRHMEDMLEVLMRQVNGRADCQSSPRQPAQVEQSGALQVNGYNWGRRIRLLPEDFLWPKMFVDVAYEWWMQGNAEKGYPPFKNLEPSDFADQNARKRLSDFRYLMGKIDQCAQEKGVYKENATMEETKEIFKQCVECLKLPRKEGRQRRTWQSVATWCREQDGLHR
;
A
#
# COMPACT_ATOMS: atom_id res chain seq x y z
N MET A 1 -42.83 -51.98 -49.95
CA MET A 1 -44.23 -52.44 -49.96
C MET A 1 -44.58 -52.87 -48.55
N ALA A 2 -45.37 -52.06 -47.85
CA ALA A 2 -46.33 -52.41 -46.80
C ALA A 2 -46.79 -51.09 -46.15
N SER A 3 -47.87 -50.55 -46.72
CA SER A 3 -48.85 -49.67 -46.07
C SER A 3 -49.44 -50.41 -44.86
N ASN A 4 -50.00 -49.83 -43.79
CA ASN A 4 -51.08 -48.83 -43.67
C ASN A 4 -51.31 -48.62 -42.15
N SER A 5 -51.54 -47.38 -41.66
CA SER A 5 -52.86 -46.83 -41.25
C SER A 5 -53.42 -47.43 -39.93
N VAL A 6 -54.08 -46.74 -38.99
CA VAL A 6 -54.45 -45.34 -38.76
C VAL A 6 -55.21 -45.29 -37.41
N ASN A 7 -55.01 -44.20 -36.67
CA ASN A 7 -55.95 -43.43 -35.82
C ASN A 7 -56.52 -43.84 -34.44
N ASN A 8 -56.72 -42.73 -33.71
CA ASN A 8 -57.64 -42.38 -32.63
C ASN A 8 -57.20 -42.84 -31.23
N GLY A 9 -56.88 -41.97 -30.27
CA GLY A 9 -57.33 -40.59 -30.03
C GLY A 9 -58.14 -40.59 -28.74
N ASN A 10 -57.57 -40.10 -27.65
CA ASN A 10 -58.39 -39.40 -26.66
C ASN A 10 -57.60 -38.37 -25.87
N MET A 11 -58.30 -37.27 -25.65
CA MET A 11 -57.89 -35.95 -25.22
C MET A 11 -58.39 -35.75 -23.79
N GLU A 12 -57.53 -35.36 -22.86
CA GLU A 12 -57.84 -34.58 -21.66
C GLU A 12 -56.49 -34.18 -21.03
N GLN A 13 -55.98 -33.00 -21.37
CA GLN A 13 -56.14 -31.72 -20.69
C GLN A 13 -55.33 -31.56 -19.40
N SER A 14 -54.47 -30.53 -19.47
CA SER A 14 -54.13 -29.61 -18.39
C SER A 14 -53.33 -30.16 -17.21
N HIS A 15 -52.06 -29.76 -17.12
CA HIS A 15 -51.67 -28.59 -16.33
C HIS A 15 -50.16 -28.38 -16.48
N CYS A 16 -49.81 -27.24 -17.08
CA CYS A 16 -48.47 -26.68 -17.06
C CYS A 16 -48.12 -26.29 -15.62
N VAL A 17 -46.99 -26.75 -15.07
CA VAL A 17 -45.93 -25.89 -14.50
C VAL A 17 -44.64 -26.72 -14.51
N GLY A 18 -43.69 -26.33 -15.37
CA GLY A 18 -42.33 -26.84 -15.31
C GLY A 18 -41.66 -26.33 -14.04
N ASN A 19 -41.22 -27.23 -13.17
CA ASN A 19 -40.35 -26.87 -12.07
C ASN A 19 -38.90 -27.19 -12.43
N ILE A 20 -38.11 -26.12 -12.38
CA ILE A 20 -36.75 -25.99 -12.84
C ILE A 20 -35.86 -26.65 -11.79
N GLY A 21 -35.26 -27.80 -12.11
CA GLY A 21 -34.21 -28.42 -11.31
C GLY A 21 -32.91 -27.63 -11.39
N GLY A 22 -32.94 -26.39 -10.90
CA GLY A 22 -31.76 -25.54 -10.71
C GLY A 22 -31.11 -25.85 -9.37
N GLY A 23 -30.42 -26.99 -9.28
CA GLY A 23 -29.51 -27.29 -8.18
C GLY A 23 -28.28 -26.40 -8.25
N MET A 24 -28.45 -25.11 -7.91
CA MET A 24 -27.35 -24.18 -7.75
C MET A 24 -26.51 -24.58 -6.54
N MET A 25 -25.39 -25.24 -6.83
CA MET A 25 -24.25 -25.34 -5.94
C MET A 25 -23.72 -23.93 -5.71
N MET A 26 -24.17 -23.27 -4.63
CA MET A 26 -23.63 -21.99 -4.20
C MET A 26 -22.38 -22.24 -3.34
N PRO A 27 -21.21 -21.70 -3.72
CA PRO A 27 -19.94 -22.08 -3.12
C PRO A 27 -19.72 -21.33 -1.80
N ILE A 28 -19.05 -22.04 -0.86
CA ILE A 28 -18.56 -21.63 0.48
C ILE A 28 -17.82 -20.27 0.51
N VAL A 29 -17.53 -19.67 -0.65
CA VAL A 29 -16.81 -18.42 -0.81
C VAL A 29 -17.65 -17.19 -0.40
N LEU A 30 -18.98 -17.24 -0.55
CA LEU A 30 -19.84 -16.07 -0.24
C LEU A 30 -20.02 -15.82 1.27
N GLN A 31 -20.06 -16.87 2.10
CA GLN A 31 -20.22 -16.74 3.55
C GLN A 31 -19.00 -16.09 4.22
N LYS A 32 -17.79 -16.37 3.71
CA LYS A 32 -16.55 -15.75 4.23
C LYS A 32 -16.39 -14.30 3.82
N VAL A 33 -16.95 -13.89 2.68
CA VAL A 33 -16.89 -12.49 2.24
C VAL A 33 -17.77 -11.63 3.16
N GLU A 34 -19.00 -12.05 3.47
CA GLU A 34 -19.88 -11.31 4.38
C GLU A 34 -19.33 -11.21 5.82
N GLU A 35 -18.71 -12.26 6.36
CA GLU A 35 -18.04 -12.22 7.66
C GLU A 35 -16.86 -11.25 7.68
N MET A 36 -16.11 -11.17 6.57
CA MET A 36 -14.97 -10.26 6.45
C MET A 36 -15.42 -8.80 6.32
N THR A 37 -16.47 -8.51 5.55
CA THR A 37 -17.04 -7.16 5.44
C THR A 37 -17.68 -6.69 6.75
N THR A 38 -18.31 -7.60 7.50
CA THR A 38 -18.92 -7.29 8.80
C THR A 38 -17.87 -6.98 9.87
N ARG A 39 -16.76 -7.73 9.90
CA ARG A 39 -15.62 -7.43 10.78
C ARG A 39 -14.92 -6.12 10.41
N PHE A 40 -14.87 -5.78 9.12
CA PHE A 40 -14.32 -4.50 8.66
C PHE A 40 -15.18 -3.31 9.09
N ARG A 41 -16.51 -3.37 8.95
CA ARG A 41 -17.41 -2.28 9.42
C ARG A 41 -17.35 -2.07 10.93
N HIS A 42 -17.26 -3.14 11.71
CA HIS A 42 -17.15 -3.04 13.18
C HIS A 42 -15.84 -2.40 13.64
N MET A 43 -14.78 -2.54 12.84
CA MET A 43 -13.48 -1.91 13.09
C MET A 43 -13.49 -0.42 12.73
N GLU A 44 -14.24 -0.02 11.69
CA GLU A 44 -14.47 1.39 11.34
C GLU A 44 -15.33 2.10 12.41
N ASP A 45 -16.39 1.45 12.91
CA ASP A 45 -17.23 1.99 14.00
C ASP A 45 -16.45 2.15 15.32
N MET A 46 -15.53 1.22 15.64
CA MET A 46 -14.65 1.36 16.82
C MET A 46 -13.66 2.52 16.68
N LEU A 47 -13.21 2.83 15.47
CA LEU A 47 -12.33 3.98 15.21
C LEU A 47 -13.07 5.32 15.38
N GLU A 48 -14.32 5.42 14.91
CA GLU A 48 -15.20 6.58 15.08
C GLU A 48 -15.48 6.89 16.57
N VAL A 49 -15.75 5.85 17.38
CA VAL A 49 -16.00 6.00 18.82
C VAL A 49 -14.75 6.48 19.57
N LEU A 50 -13.56 5.99 19.19
CA LEU A 50 -12.30 6.42 19.81
C LEU A 50 -11.95 7.87 19.43
N MET A 51 -12.18 8.25 18.18
CA MET A 51 -11.93 9.62 17.69
C MET A 51 -12.85 10.65 18.37
N ARG A 52 -14.08 10.26 18.75
CA ARG A 52 -14.98 11.12 19.52
C ARG A 52 -14.57 11.32 20.98
N GLN A 53 -13.84 10.39 21.58
CA GLN A 53 -13.43 10.48 23.00
C GLN A 53 -12.28 11.46 23.24
N VAL A 54 -11.45 11.74 22.22
CA VAL A 54 -10.28 12.62 22.36
C VAL A 54 -10.65 14.11 22.30
N ASN A 55 -11.81 14.47 21.72
CA ASN A 55 -12.27 15.87 21.64
C ASN A 55 -13.06 16.38 22.86
N GLY A 56 -13.24 15.57 23.91
CA GLY A 56 -14.11 15.88 25.06
C GLY A 56 -13.42 16.45 26.30
N ARG A 57 -12.13 16.82 26.26
CA ARG A 57 -11.42 17.39 27.41
C ARG A 57 -10.76 18.72 27.06
N ALA A 58 -11.59 19.74 26.87
CA ALA A 58 -11.20 21.14 26.91
C ALA A 58 -11.77 21.77 28.19
N ASP A 59 -10.88 22.26 29.05
CA ASP A 59 -10.98 23.35 30.05
C ASP A 59 -9.93 23.05 31.15
N CYS A 60 -8.93 23.89 31.44
CA CYS A 60 -9.07 25.29 31.79
C CYS A 60 -7.78 26.12 31.52
N GLN A 61 -7.98 27.24 30.82
CA GLN A 61 -7.47 28.60 31.06
C GLN A 61 -5.99 28.85 31.46
N SER A 62 -5.25 29.46 30.53
CA SER A 62 -4.67 30.81 30.74
C SER A 62 -4.24 31.45 29.41
N SER A 63 -4.72 32.67 29.16
CA SER A 63 -4.44 33.60 28.05
C SER A 63 -3.64 34.80 28.59
N PRO A 64 -3.05 35.75 27.81
CA PRO A 64 -2.66 35.78 26.39
C PRO A 64 -1.19 36.18 26.17
N ARG A 65 -0.62 35.84 25.00
CA ARG A 65 0.17 36.77 24.15
C ARG A 65 0.54 36.08 22.83
N GLN A 66 -0.15 36.44 21.76
CA GLN A 66 0.26 36.13 20.38
C GLN A 66 1.46 37.02 19.99
N PRO A 67 2.30 36.57 19.04
CA PRO A 67 2.10 37.09 17.68
C PRO A 67 2.13 36.04 16.58
N ALA A 68 1.34 36.33 15.54
CA ALA A 68 1.43 35.91 14.15
C ALA A 68 1.27 34.42 13.82
N GLN A 69 0.11 34.09 13.26
CA GLN A 69 -0.15 32.84 12.57
C GLN A 69 0.73 32.73 11.32
N VAL A 70 1.61 31.73 11.33
CA VAL A 70 2.21 31.20 10.09
C VAL A 70 1.28 30.11 9.61
N GLU A 71 0.77 30.27 8.40
CA GLU A 71 -0.12 29.30 7.74
C GLU A 71 0.47 27.89 7.80
N GLN A 72 -0.35 26.98 8.33
CA GLN A 72 -0.06 25.57 8.51
C GLN A 72 0.10 24.88 7.16
N SER A 73 1.34 24.81 6.69
CA SER A 73 1.74 23.72 5.80
C SER A 73 1.84 22.46 6.65
N GLY A 74 1.14 21.38 6.26
CA GLY A 74 1.13 20.09 6.96
C GLY A 74 2.50 19.42 6.98
N ALA A 75 3.43 19.97 7.77
CA ALA A 75 4.74 19.42 7.98
C ALA A 75 4.60 18.17 8.85
N LEU A 76 5.12 17.05 8.36
CA LEU A 76 5.28 15.84 9.16
C LEU A 76 6.05 16.21 10.44
N GLN A 77 5.48 15.91 11.59
CA GLN A 77 6.18 16.00 12.87
C GLN A 77 7.28 14.93 12.84
N VAL A 78 8.50 15.33 12.50
CA VAL A 78 9.65 14.42 12.46
C VAL A 78 10.15 14.20 13.87
N ASN A 79 10.16 12.93 14.30
CA ASN A 79 10.63 12.57 15.63
C ASN A 79 12.17 12.63 15.65
N GLY A 80 12.73 13.43 16.58
CA GLY A 80 14.16 13.45 16.87
C GLY A 80 14.51 12.45 17.97
N TYR A 81 15.41 11.52 17.68
CA TYR A 81 15.87 10.50 18.62
C TYR A 81 17.27 10.85 19.15
N ASN A 82 17.52 10.64 20.44
CA ASN A 82 18.82 10.95 21.05
C ASN A 82 19.61 9.67 21.31
N TRP A 83 20.60 9.40 20.47
CA TRP A 83 21.57 8.32 20.66
C TRP A 83 22.87 8.64 19.92
N GLY A 84 23.99 8.04 20.35
CA GLY A 84 25.30 8.34 19.77
C GLY A 84 25.76 9.80 19.96
N ARG A 85 25.31 10.45 21.06
CA ARG A 85 25.61 11.86 21.42
C ARG A 85 25.15 12.91 20.39
N ARG A 86 24.21 12.57 19.52
CA ARG A 86 23.61 13.48 18.53
C ARG A 86 22.11 13.23 18.43
N ILE A 87 21.38 14.20 17.91
CA ILE A 87 19.99 14.02 17.50
C ILE A 87 19.99 13.30 16.14
N ARG A 88 19.22 12.23 16.04
CA ARG A 88 19.09 11.34 14.88
C ARG A 88 17.64 11.29 14.41
N LEU A 89 17.45 10.95 13.15
CA LEU A 89 16.12 10.91 12.52
C LEU A 89 15.38 9.58 12.72
N LEU A 90 16.09 8.55 13.17
CA LEU A 90 15.56 7.21 13.44
C LEU A 90 15.93 6.74 14.85
N PRO A 91 15.14 5.85 15.45
CA PRO A 91 15.49 5.23 16.72
C PRO A 91 16.72 4.31 16.57
N GLU A 92 17.45 4.10 17.67
CA GLU A 92 18.70 3.32 17.66
C GLU A 92 18.48 1.85 17.23
N ASP A 93 17.33 1.29 17.60
CA ASP A 93 16.90 -0.08 17.32
C ASP A 93 16.09 -0.20 16.01
N PHE A 94 16.20 0.77 15.10
CA PHE A 94 15.48 0.74 13.83
C PHE A 94 15.78 -0.54 13.03
N LEU A 95 14.70 -1.23 12.62
CA LEU A 95 14.75 -2.37 11.73
C LEU A 95 14.03 -2.07 10.42
N TRP A 96 14.68 -2.43 9.32
CA TRP A 96 14.07 -2.32 7.99
C TRP A 96 12.84 -3.20 7.87
N PRO A 97 11.65 -2.63 7.60
CA PRO A 97 10.45 -3.44 7.41
C PRO A 97 10.56 -4.24 6.11
N LYS A 98 9.98 -5.45 6.11
CA LYS A 98 9.70 -6.18 4.87
C LYS A 98 8.49 -5.53 4.22
N MET A 99 8.74 -4.72 3.19
CA MET A 99 7.70 -4.02 2.44
C MET A 99 7.87 -4.25 0.93
N PHE A 100 6.77 -4.06 0.21
CA PHE A 100 6.77 -4.09 -1.24
C PHE A 100 7.43 -2.82 -1.81
N VAL A 101 7.86 -2.90 -3.06
CA VAL A 101 8.62 -1.82 -3.72
C VAL A 101 7.83 -0.52 -3.87
N ASP A 102 6.51 -0.60 -4.04
CA ASP A 102 5.61 0.56 -4.12
C ASP A 102 5.52 1.30 -2.78
N VAL A 103 5.28 0.56 -1.69
CA VAL A 103 5.27 1.13 -0.32
C VAL A 103 6.64 1.72 0.04
N ALA A 104 7.71 1.08 -0.43
CA ALA A 104 9.06 1.62 -0.26
C ALA A 104 9.24 2.96 -0.99
N TYR A 105 8.69 3.12 -2.19
CA TYR A 105 8.74 4.40 -2.91
C TYR A 105 7.89 5.49 -2.22
N GLU A 106 6.77 5.12 -1.60
CA GLU A 106 6.02 6.06 -0.75
C GLU A 106 6.87 6.55 0.43
N TRP A 107 7.57 5.65 1.12
CA TRP A 107 8.48 6.02 2.22
C TRP A 107 9.69 6.84 1.73
N TRP A 108 10.11 6.65 0.48
CA TRP A 108 11.15 7.47 -0.13
C TRP A 108 10.72 8.93 -0.28
N MET A 109 9.51 9.16 -0.80
CA MET A 109 9.01 10.50 -1.11
C MET A 109 8.46 11.24 0.12
N GLN A 110 7.67 10.54 0.94
CA GLN A 110 6.91 11.15 2.04
C GLN A 110 7.35 10.67 3.42
N GLY A 111 8.06 9.54 3.52
CA GLY A 111 8.39 8.95 4.81
C GLY A 111 7.20 8.21 5.42
N ASN A 112 7.15 8.17 6.76
CA ASN A 112 6.08 7.52 7.49
C ASN A 112 5.56 8.44 8.60
N ALA A 113 4.36 8.98 8.38
CA ALA A 113 3.68 9.86 9.33
C ALA A 113 3.35 9.18 10.66
N GLU A 114 2.92 7.91 10.63
CA GLU A 114 2.50 7.18 11.84
C GLU A 114 3.66 7.02 12.84
N LYS A 115 4.88 6.83 12.31
CA LYS A 115 6.09 6.67 13.12
C LYS A 115 6.91 7.96 13.25
N GLY A 116 6.47 9.04 12.60
CA GLY A 116 7.22 10.29 12.51
C GLY A 116 8.58 10.15 11.80
N TYR A 117 8.70 9.19 10.87
CA TYR A 117 9.92 9.03 10.08
C TYR A 117 9.90 9.99 8.89
N PRO A 118 11.00 10.73 8.64
CA PRO A 118 11.07 11.62 7.50
C PRO A 118 11.15 10.81 6.19
N PRO A 119 10.98 11.48 5.04
CA PRO A 119 11.30 10.91 3.73
C PRO A 119 12.68 10.26 3.73
N PHE A 120 12.75 9.00 3.27
CA PHE A 120 13.98 8.21 3.37
C PHE A 120 15.11 8.76 2.49
N LYS A 121 14.80 9.65 1.53
CA LYS A 121 15.78 10.43 0.77
C LYS A 121 16.68 11.32 1.64
N ASN A 122 16.15 11.83 2.75
CA ASN A 122 16.83 12.74 3.65
C ASN A 122 17.68 12.03 4.72
N LEU A 123 17.57 10.70 4.86
CA LEU A 123 18.26 9.94 5.91
C LEU A 123 19.74 9.72 5.60
N GLU A 124 20.62 9.96 6.55
CA GLU A 124 22.04 9.64 6.37
C GLU A 124 22.38 8.22 6.86
N PRO A 125 23.48 7.61 6.39
CA PRO A 125 23.99 6.37 7.00
C PRO A 125 24.25 6.52 8.50
N SER A 126 24.52 7.75 8.96
CA SER A 126 24.77 8.05 10.36
C SER A 126 23.50 7.97 11.23
N ASP A 127 22.30 7.96 10.63
CA ASP A 127 21.01 7.76 11.30
C ASP A 127 20.68 6.29 11.56
N PHE A 128 21.57 5.36 11.19
CA PHE A 128 21.40 3.93 11.45
C PHE A 128 22.51 3.43 12.37
N ALA A 129 22.15 2.77 13.48
CA ALA A 129 23.12 2.20 14.41
C ALA A 129 23.84 0.98 13.79
N ASP A 130 23.08 0.08 13.16
CA ASP A 130 23.59 -1.16 12.57
C ASP A 130 24.24 -0.96 11.19
N GLN A 131 25.40 -1.61 10.97
CA GLN A 131 26.13 -1.54 9.72
C GLN A 131 25.35 -2.17 8.55
N ASN A 132 24.57 -3.24 8.79
CA ASN A 132 23.77 -3.84 7.73
C ASN A 132 22.61 -2.93 7.32
N ALA A 133 22.01 -2.23 8.29
CA ALA A 133 21.00 -1.21 8.01
C ALA A 133 21.55 -0.06 7.16
N ARG A 134 22.81 0.36 7.37
CA ARG A 134 23.50 1.34 6.50
C ARG A 134 23.70 0.84 5.08
N LYS A 135 24.16 -0.41 4.91
CA LYS A 135 24.31 -1.03 3.57
C LYS A 135 22.96 -1.10 2.84
N ARG A 136 21.89 -1.46 3.57
CA ARG A 136 20.53 -1.49 3.05
C ARG A 136 20.04 -0.13 2.58
N LEU A 137 20.41 0.97 3.27
CA LEU A 137 20.11 2.33 2.80
C LEU A 137 20.76 2.61 1.44
N SER A 138 22.00 2.16 1.21
CA SER A 138 22.67 2.31 -0.09
C SER A 138 21.95 1.54 -1.21
N ASP A 139 21.42 0.35 -0.93
CA ASP A 139 20.58 -0.40 -1.88
C ASP A 139 19.26 0.31 -2.16
N PHE A 140 18.65 0.84 -1.10
CA PHE A 140 17.41 1.59 -1.18
C PHE A 140 17.58 2.81 -2.08
N ARG A 141 18.61 3.63 -1.82
CA ARG A 141 18.95 4.81 -2.64
C ARG A 141 19.20 4.45 -4.09
N TYR A 142 19.94 3.38 -4.34
CA TYR A 142 20.22 2.95 -5.71
C TYR A 142 18.94 2.58 -6.46
N LEU A 143 18.04 1.80 -5.84
CA LEU A 143 16.76 1.45 -6.44
C LEU A 143 15.88 2.69 -6.68
N MET A 144 15.71 3.55 -5.67
CA MET A 144 14.87 4.73 -5.81
C MET A 144 15.44 5.73 -6.82
N GLY A 145 16.77 5.88 -6.88
CA GLY A 145 17.43 6.70 -7.89
C GLY A 145 17.15 6.24 -9.32
N LYS A 146 17.02 4.92 -9.57
CA LYS A 146 16.59 4.40 -10.88
C LYS A 146 15.14 4.77 -11.21
N ILE A 147 14.26 4.73 -10.21
CA ILE A 147 12.85 5.12 -10.38
C ILE A 147 12.77 6.63 -10.65
N ASP A 148 13.47 7.44 -9.86
CA ASP A 148 13.52 8.91 -10.02
C ASP A 148 14.11 9.31 -11.37
N GLN A 149 15.17 8.62 -11.83
CA GLN A 149 15.71 8.83 -13.17
C GLN A 149 14.67 8.56 -14.27
N CYS A 150 13.97 7.42 -14.20
CA CYS A 150 12.90 7.14 -15.16
C CYS A 150 11.75 8.17 -15.06
N ALA A 151 11.43 8.65 -13.86
CA ALA A 151 10.42 9.70 -13.67
C ALA A 151 10.85 11.04 -14.31
N GLN A 152 12.13 11.38 -14.21
CA GLN A 152 12.71 12.56 -14.85
C GLN A 152 12.71 12.43 -16.38
N GLU A 153 13.12 11.28 -16.91
CA GLU A 153 13.10 10.99 -18.35
C GLU A 153 11.68 11.07 -18.94
N LYS A 154 10.66 10.69 -18.16
CA LYS A 154 9.25 10.80 -18.53
C LYS A 154 8.63 12.18 -18.25
N GLY A 155 9.35 13.08 -17.57
CA GLY A 155 8.85 14.41 -17.20
C GLY A 155 7.74 14.40 -16.14
N VAL A 156 7.62 13.33 -15.35
CA VAL A 156 6.58 13.16 -14.32
C VAL A 156 7.09 13.31 -12.89
N TYR A 157 8.41 13.48 -12.72
CA TYR A 157 9.03 13.66 -11.40
C TYR A 157 8.52 14.91 -10.69
N LYS A 158 8.22 14.78 -9.40
CA LYS A 158 7.81 15.87 -8.51
C LYS A 158 8.51 15.70 -7.16
N GLU A 159 9.17 16.75 -6.69
CA GLU A 159 9.96 16.72 -5.45
C GLU A 159 9.09 16.47 -4.19
N ASN A 160 7.92 17.09 -4.12
CA ASN A 160 6.97 17.01 -3.00
C ASN A 160 5.63 16.45 -3.49
N ALA A 161 5.65 15.24 -4.06
CA ALA A 161 4.47 14.57 -4.55
C ALA A 161 3.52 14.15 -3.42
N THR A 162 2.21 14.25 -3.64
CA THR A 162 1.20 13.68 -2.72
C THR A 162 1.23 12.15 -2.74
N MET A 163 0.46 11.50 -1.87
CA MET A 163 0.33 10.03 -1.87
C MET A 163 -0.20 9.49 -3.19
N GLU A 164 -1.26 10.07 -3.77
CA GLU A 164 -1.76 9.60 -5.06
C GLU A 164 -0.76 9.84 -6.19
N GLU A 165 -0.13 11.01 -6.19
CA GLU A 165 0.88 11.36 -7.20
C GLU A 165 2.09 10.43 -7.14
N THR A 166 2.57 10.11 -5.94
CA THR A 166 3.69 9.18 -5.73
C THR A 166 3.37 7.80 -6.28
N LYS A 167 2.16 7.30 -6.06
CA LYS A 167 1.69 6.01 -6.60
C LYS A 167 1.61 6.04 -8.12
N GLU A 168 1.14 7.14 -8.70
CA GLU A 168 1.02 7.29 -10.15
C GLU A 168 2.40 7.38 -10.82
N ILE A 169 3.33 8.18 -10.26
CA ILE A 169 4.72 8.23 -10.70
C ILE A 169 5.33 6.82 -10.68
N PHE A 170 5.16 6.09 -9.56
CA PHE A 170 5.68 4.73 -9.44
C PHE A 170 5.10 3.80 -10.51
N LYS A 171 3.77 3.84 -10.73
CA LYS A 171 3.10 3.00 -11.74
C LYS A 171 3.63 3.26 -13.14
N GLN A 172 3.88 4.52 -13.49
CA GLN A 172 4.47 4.86 -14.78
C GLN A 172 5.94 4.44 -14.87
N CYS A 173 6.68 4.46 -13.77
CA CYS A 173 8.13 4.21 -13.78
C CYS A 173 8.52 2.74 -13.58
N VAL A 174 7.64 1.90 -13.00
CA VAL A 174 7.95 0.49 -12.71
C VAL A 174 8.29 -0.31 -13.97
N GLU A 175 7.71 0.06 -15.12
CA GLU A 175 7.99 -0.56 -16.40
C GLU A 175 9.44 -0.33 -16.87
N CYS A 176 10.05 0.81 -16.51
CA CYS A 176 11.45 1.10 -16.81
C CYS A 176 12.41 0.11 -16.14
N LEU A 177 12.03 -0.47 -15.01
CA LEU A 177 12.87 -1.41 -14.25
C LEU A 177 12.99 -2.78 -14.93
N LYS A 178 12.25 -3.03 -16.03
CA LYS A 178 12.29 -4.26 -16.85
C LYS A 178 12.32 -5.53 -16.00
N LEU A 179 11.51 -5.55 -14.95
CA LEU A 179 11.52 -6.63 -13.98
C LEU A 179 11.05 -7.94 -14.64
N PRO A 180 11.67 -9.09 -14.33
CA PRO A 180 11.26 -10.34 -14.92
C PRO A 180 9.82 -10.64 -14.51
N ARG A 181 9.08 -11.33 -15.38
CA ARG A 181 7.74 -11.75 -15.02
C ARG A 181 7.85 -12.78 -13.88
N LYS A 182 7.13 -12.56 -12.78
CA LYS A 182 6.96 -13.59 -11.74
C LYS A 182 5.88 -14.57 -12.19
N GLU A 183 6.09 -15.86 -11.96
CA GLU A 183 5.04 -16.86 -12.04
C GLU A 183 4.11 -16.66 -10.82
N GLY A 184 2.83 -16.35 -11.07
CA GLY A 184 1.83 -16.09 -10.02
C GLY A 184 1.65 -14.61 -9.61
N ARG A 185 0.80 -14.36 -8.60
CA ARG A 185 0.41 -13.01 -8.09
C ARG A 185 1.33 -12.46 -6.98
N GLN A 186 2.58 -12.93 -6.87
CA GLN A 186 3.42 -12.54 -5.75
C GLN A 186 4.12 -11.18 -5.98
N ARG A 187 3.80 -10.19 -5.14
CA ARG A 187 4.45 -8.87 -5.15
C ARG A 187 5.95 -8.98 -4.79
N ARG A 188 6.78 -8.08 -5.33
CA ARG A 188 8.23 -8.05 -5.07
C ARG A 188 8.56 -7.12 -3.90
N THR A 189 9.47 -7.56 -3.04
CA THR A 189 10.02 -6.69 -1.99
C THR A 189 11.05 -5.74 -2.61
N TRP A 190 11.20 -4.55 -2.06
CA TRP A 190 12.18 -3.58 -2.56
C TRP A 190 13.61 -4.15 -2.55
N GLN A 191 13.97 -4.98 -1.56
CA GLN A 191 15.30 -5.61 -1.51
C GLN A 191 15.54 -6.52 -2.71
N SER A 192 14.56 -7.34 -3.09
CA SER A 192 14.68 -8.24 -4.24
C SER A 192 14.81 -7.46 -5.56
N VAL A 193 14.11 -6.33 -5.66
CA VAL A 193 14.17 -5.45 -6.84
C VAL A 193 15.53 -4.75 -6.90
N ALA A 194 16.03 -4.23 -5.77
CA ALA A 194 17.33 -3.57 -5.71
C ALA A 194 18.47 -4.52 -6.12
N THR A 195 18.46 -5.75 -5.61
CA THR A 195 19.43 -6.78 -6.02
C THR A 195 19.35 -7.06 -7.52
N TRP A 196 18.13 -7.25 -8.05
CA TRP A 196 17.94 -7.48 -9.49
C TRP A 196 18.49 -6.32 -10.35
N CYS A 197 18.17 -5.07 -10.01
CA CYS A 197 18.67 -3.91 -10.77
C CYS A 197 20.20 -3.84 -10.77
N ARG A 198 20.84 -4.16 -9.64
CA ARG A 198 22.30 -4.19 -9.53
C ARG A 198 22.92 -5.29 -10.40
N GLU A 199 22.32 -6.48 -10.40
CA GLU A 199 22.75 -7.59 -11.26
C GLU A 199 22.67 -7.22 -12.75
N GLN A 200 21.60 -6.54 -13.17
CA GLN A 200 21.44 -6.08 -14.56
C GLN A 200 22.49 -5.02 -14.95
N ASP A 201 22.88 -4.16 -14.03
CA ASP A 201 23.92 -3.15 -14.24
C ASP A 201 25.35 -3.71 -14.07
N GLY A 202 25.51 -5.01 -13.79
CA GLY A 202 26.81 -5.65 -13.52
C GLY A 202 27.45 -5.28 -12.18
N LEU A 203 26.73 -4.57 -11.31
CA LEU A 203 27.19 -4.16 -9.98
C LEU A 203 26.98 -5.29 -8.99
N HIS A 204 28.05 -5.98 -8.59
CA HIS A 204 27.97 -7.00 -7.53
C HIS A 204 28.17 -6.35 -6.16
N ARG A 205 27.52 -6.91 -5.13
CA ARG A 205 27.61 -6.43 -3.73
C ARG A 205 28.95 -6.69 -3.08
#